data_AF-A0A2S0WKJ8-F1
#
_entry.id   AF-A0A2S0WKJ8-F1
#
_cell.length_a   1.000
_cell.length_b   1.000
_cell.length_c   1.000
_cell.angle_alpha   90.00
_cell.angle_beta   90.00
_cell.angle_gamma   90.00
#
_symmetry.space_group_name_H-M   'P 1'
#
loop_
_entity.id
_entity.type
_entity.pdbx_description
1 polymer ?
#
loop_
_entity_poly.entity_id
_entity_poly.type
_entity_poly.pdbx_seq_one_letter_code
_entity_poly.pdbx_strand_id
1 'polypeptide(L)'
;MARWTRRGRLAAGAVLLVLLTACSADEDKDEGNRTYQDEHLVCDHDFSSDDDKDTVERIGGLVTDDFVVKLTESTRLGVVALVEGDTRKAFDELHEAYGVAVVARLEEDGARTVSGLGQVRELVAAACGEPGRG
;
A
#
# COMPACT_ATOMS: atom_id res chain seq x y z
N MET A 1 6.91 -36.39 -64.90
CA MET A 1 8.38 -36.42 -65.03
C MET A 1 8.86 -35.06 -65.51
N ALA A 2 9.60 -34.32 -64.69
CA ALA A 2 10.64 -33.36 -65.06
C ALA A 2 11.00 -32.53 -63.81
N ARG A 3 12.05 -32.97 -63.11
CA ARG A 3 12.83 -32.14 -62.19
C ARG A 3 13.38 -30.94 -62.98
N TRP A 4 13.60 -29.80 -62.33
CA TRP A 4 14.83 -29.02 -62.51
C TRP A 4 15.10 -28.20 -61.25
N THR A 5 16.34 -28.34 -60.79
CA THR A 5 16.94 -27.71 -59.61
C THR A 5 17.78 -26.52 -60.05
N ARG A 6 17.70 -25.37 -59.38
CA ARG A 6 18.87 -24.47 -59.20
C ARG A 6 18.89 -23.86 -57.81
N ARG A 7 20.00 -24.13 -57.12
CA ARG A 7 20.49 -23.48 -55.91
C ARG A 7 21.09 -22.12 -56.28
N GLY A 8 20.83 -21.12 -55.45
CA GLY A 8 21.61 -19.88 -55.32
C GLY A 8 21.64 -19.51 -53.85
N ARG A 9 22.83 -19.29 -53.30
CA ARG A 9 23.15 -19.22 -51.86
C ARG A 9 23.61 -17.80 -51.51
N LEU A 10 23.31 -17.38 -50.26
CA LEU A 10 23.97 -16.32 -49.45
C LEU A 10 23.66 -14.87 -49.90
N ALA A 11 23.52 -13.86 -49.04
CA ALA A 11 24.02 -13.67 -47.68
C ALA A 11 23.21 -12.59 -46.92
N ALA A 12 23.33 -12.64 -45.58
CA ALA A 12 23.51 -11.53 -44.64
C ALA A 12 22.44 -10.42 -44.49
N GLY A 13 22.01 -10.23 -43.24
CA GLY A 13 21.19 -9.10 -42.77
C GLY A 13 20.17 -9.57 -41.74
N ALA A 14 20.58 -10.02 -40.55
CA ALA A 14 20.69 -9.17 -39.37
C ALA A 14 19.45 -8.28 -39.15
N VAL A 15 18.48 -8.75 -38.37
CA VAL A 15 17.85 -7.98 -37.28
C VAL A 15 17.36 -8.99 -36.24
N LEU A 16 18.05 -9.06 -35.10
CA LEU A 16 17.43 -9.51 -33.86
C LEU A 16 16.32 -8.51 -33.54
N LEU A 17 15.07 -8.88 -33.79
CA LEU A 17 13.93 -8.24 -33.13
C LEU A 17 13.56 -9.15 -31.97
N VAL A 18 14.29 -8.94 -30.88
CA VAL A 18 13.85 -9.26 -29.53
C VAL A 18 12.64 -8.37 -29.27
N LEU A 19 11.46 -8.81 -29.73
CA LEU A 19 10.22 -8.39 -29.12
C LEU A 19 10.15 -9.18 -27.82
N LEU A 20 10.83 -8.65 -26.80
CA LEU A 20 10.46 -8.92 -25.42
C LEU A 20 8.97 -8.62 -25.36
N THR A 21 8.22 -9.71 -25.31
CA THR A 21 6.87 -9.77 -24.80
C THR A 21 6.79 -8.82 -23.62
N ALA A 22 6.07 -7.73 -23.84
CA ALA A 22 5.46 -6.96 -22.79
C ALA A 22 4.66 -7.94 -21.93
N CYS A 23 5.28 -8.44 -20.86
CA CYS A 23 4.52 -8.75 -19.67
C CYS A 23 4.20 -7.39 -19.08
N SER A 24 3.11 -6.79 -19.57
CA SER A 24 2.30 -5.88 -18.79
C SER A 24 1.89 -6.66 -17.54
N ALA A 25 2.68 -6.50 -16.49
CA ALA A 25 2.20 -6.76 -15.14
C ALA A 25 1.34 -5.56 -14.76
N ASP A 26 0.27 -5.85 -14.01
CA ASP A 26 -0.66 -4.91 -13.40
C ASP A 26 -1.80 -4.41 -14.31
N GLU A 27 -2.58 -5.37 -14.80
CA GLU A 27 -4.02 -5.18 -14.88
C GLU A 27 -4.68 -6.08 -13.83
N ASP A 28 -5.69 -5.51 -13.15
CA ASP A 28 -6.64 -6.09 -12.20
C ASP A 28 -6.23 -6.18 -10.72
N LYS A 29 -6.42 -5.07 -9.98
CA LYS A 29 -7.19 -5.02 -8.71
C LYS A 29 -7.68 -3.60 -8.37
N ASP A 30 -8.70 -3.13 -9.08
CA ASP A 30 -9.62 -2.10 -8.57
C ASP A 30 -10.59 -2.73 -7.54
N GLU A 31 -10.06 -3.40 -6.51
CA GLU A 31 -10.76 -3.60 -5.24
C GLU A 31 -10.43 -2.36 -4.42
N GLY A 32 -11.36 -1.40 -4.34
CA GLY A 32 -11.20 -0.07 -3.74
C GLY A 32 -10.12 0.00 -2.65
N ASN A 33 -9.09 0.80 -2.93
CA ASN A 33 -7.86 0.87 -2.15
C ASN A 33 -8.14 0.85 -0.63
N ARG A 34 -7.70 -0.22 0.04
CA ARG A 34 -7.99 -0.48 1.45
C ARG A 34 -7.10 0.34 2.39
N THR A 35 -6.06 0.99 1.86
CA THR A 35 -5.08 1.75 2.63
C THR A 35 -4.70 3.02 1.89
N TYR A 36 -4.82 4.16 2.54
CA TYR A 36 -4.33 5.45 2.05
C TYR A 36 -3.23 5.95 2.97
N GLN A 37 -2.23 6.59 2.38
CA GLN A 37 -1.04 7.04 3.07
C GLN A 37 -0.57 8.36 2.50
N ASP A 38 0.15 9.13 3.32
CA ASP A 38 0.88 10.32 2.88
C ASP A 38 1.89 9.96 1.78
N GLU A 39 2.09 10.88 0.84
CA GLU A 39 3.06 10.76 -0.25
C GLU A 39 4.51 10.87 0.25
N HIS A 40 4.70 11.53 1.40
CA HIS A 40 5.96 11.90 2.02
C HIS A 40 6.17 11.19 3.36
N LEU A 41 5.83 9.90 3.44
CA LEU A 41 6.11 9.10 4.64
C LEU A 41 7.59 9.11 4.98
N VAL A 42 7.89 9.36 6.26
CA VAL A 42 9.25 9.26 6.82
C VAL A 42 9.27 8.13 7.84
N CYS A 43 10.27 7.26 7.74
CA CYS A 43 10.36 6.02 8.51
C CYS A 43 11.15 6.13 9.83
N ASP A 44 11.34 7.35 10.30
CA ASP A 44 12.08 7.73 11.50
C ASP A 44 11.29 8.75 12.35
N HIS A 45 9.95 8.74 12.23
CA HIS A 45 9.08 9.62 13.03
C HIS A 45 9.20 9.29 14.51
N ASP A 46 9.24 10.34 15.35
CA ASP A 46 9.26 10.18 16.80
C ASP A 46 7.85 9.86 17.31
N PHE A 47 7.55 8.57 17.36
CA PHE A 47 6.29 8.03 17.86
C PHE A 47 6.10 8.17 19.39
N SER A 48 7.09 8.72 20.09
CA SER A 48 6.99 9.04 21.51
C SER A 48 6.62 10.50 21.78
N SER A 49 6.51 11.31 20.72
CA SER A 49 6.12 12.71 20.80
C SER A 49 4.74 12.88 21.45
N ASP A 50 4.56 13.99 22.16
CA ASP A 50 3.28 14.29 22.82
C ASP A 50 2.20 14.65 21.80
N ASP A 51 2.57 15.27 20.67
CA ASP A 51 1.65 15.61 19.58
C ASP A 51 0.95 14.37 18.97
N ASP A 52 1.69 13.27 18.83
CA ASP A 52 1.15 12.00 18.35
C ASP A 52 0.20 11.35 19.36
N LYS A 53 0.53 11.40 20.66
CA LYS A 53 -0.35 10.88 21.72
C LYS A 53 -1.65 11.67 21.79
N ASP A 54 -1.54 13.00 21.77
CA ASP A 54 -2.70 13.89 21.74
C ASP A 54 -3.56 13.63 20.50
N THR A 55 -2.94 13.30 19.37
CA THR A 55 -3.68 12.91 18.16
C THR A 55 -4.41 11.59 18.37
N VAL A 56 -3.73 10.54 18.81
CA VAL A 56 -4.34 9.23 19.12
C VAL A 56 -5.53 9.37 20.09
N GLU A 57 -5.39 10.18 21.14
CA GLU A 57 -6.47 10.41 22.12
C GLU A 57 -7.67 11.16 21.52
N ARG A 58 -7.44 12.08 20.59
CA ARG A 58 -8.52 12.86 19.94
C ARG A 58 -9.32 12.05 18.93
N ILE A 59 -8.65 11.22 18.13
CA ILE A 59 -9.29 10.51 17.02
C ILE A 59 -9.66 9.07 17.33
N GLY A 60 -9.11 8.48 18.39
CA GLY A 60 -9.46 7.13 18.84
C GLY A 60 -10.95 7.03 19.19
N GLY A 61 -11.68 6.17 18.47
CA GLY A 61 -13.12 6.02 18.65
C GLY A 61 -13.98 7.12 18.02
N LEU A 62 -13.39 7.99 17.17
CA LEU A 62 -14.14 8.98 16.40
C LEU A 62 -15.17 8.28 15.50
N VAL A 63 -16.41 8.76 15.55
CA VAL A 63 -17.53 8.26 14.75
C VAL A 63 -18.05 9.40 13.87
N THR A 64 -18.10 9.16 12.56
CA THR A 64 -18.70 10.07 11.58
C THR A 64 -19.82 9.35 10.83
N ASP A 65 -20.51 10.06 9.93
CA ASP A 65 -21.50 9.44 9.04
C ASP A 65 -20.87 8.49 8.02
N ASP A 66 -19.57 8.66 7.71
CA ASP A 66 -18.87 7.97 6.63
C ASP A 66 -17.91 6.87 7.11
N PHE A 67 -17.37 6.99 8.32
CA PHE A 67 -16.42 6.04 8.89
C PHE A 67 -16.40 6.04 10.43
N VAL A 68 -15.80 5.00 11.00
CA VAL A 68 -15.53 4.89 12.44
C VAL A 68 -14.08 4.50 12.66
N VAL A 69 -13.38 5.27 13.48
CA VAL A 69 -12.02 4.96 13.89
C VAL A 69 -12.06 3.90 14.99
N LYS A 70 -11.52 2.72 14.70
CA LYS A 70 -11.55 1.56 15.59
C LYS A 70 -10.27 1.37 16.38
N LEU A 71 -9.14 1.76 15.80
CA LEU A 71 -7.84 1.67 16.43
C LEU A 71 -6.92 2.74 15.86
N THR A 72 -6.11 3.34 16.72
CA THR A 72 -5.15 4.38 16.38
C THR A 72 -3.87 4.14 17.16
N GLU A 73 -2.75 4.18 16.47
CA GLU A 73 -1.44 3.93 17.07
C GLU A 73 -0.44 4.95 16.56
N SER A 74 0.38 5.48 17.47
CA SER A 74 1.56 6.24 17.07
C SER A 74 2.67 5.27 16.70
N THR A 75 3.29 5.49 15.54
CA THR A 75 4.30 4.60 14.98
C THR A 75 5.45 5.39 14.37
N ARG A 76 6.52 4.71 13.97
CA ARG A 76 7.64 5.32 13.22
C ARG A 76 7.28 5.92 11.86
N LEU A 77 6.04 5.69 11.37
CA LEU A 77 5.47 6.36 10.18
C LEU A 77 4.74 7.66 10.53
N GLY A 78 4.50 7.94 11.82
CA GLY A 78 3.43 8.82 12.28
C GLY A 78 2.24 8.02 12.82
N VAL A 79 1.14 8.71 13.06
CA VAL A 79 -0.10 8.09 13.53
C VAL A 79 -0.73 7.25 12.42
N VAL A 80 -1.08 6.02 12.74
CA VAL A 80 -1.78 5.07 11.87
C VAL A 80 -3.18 4.83 12.44
N ALA A 81 -4.21 4.97 11.61
CA ALA A 81 -5.60 4.73 11.99
C ALA A 81 -6.20 3.55 11.21
N LEU A 82 -6.86 2.64 11.92
CA LEU A 82 -7.70 1.60 11.34
C LEU A 82 -9.16 1.99 11.48
N VAL A 83 -9.88 1.96 10.36
CA VAL A 83 -11.26 2.44 10.27
C VAL A 83 -12.20 1.38 9.71
N GLU A 84 -13.46 1.45 10.11
CA GLU A 84 -14.57 0.84 9.37
C GLU A 84 -15.25 1.92 8.53
N GLY A 85 -15.75 1.57 7.33
CA GLY A 85 -16.42 2.52 6.42
C GLY A 85 -15.57 2.95 5.22
N ASP A 86 -15.71 4.22 4.82
CA ASP A 86 -15.02 4.81 3.67
C ASP A 86 -13.59 5.25 4.04
N THR A 87 -12.60 4.44 3.68
CA THR A 87 -11.19 4.70 3.97
C THR A 87 -10.65 5.94 3.25
N ARG A 88 -11.20 6.32 2.08
CA ARG A 88 -10.73 7.49 1.34
C ARG A 88 -11.14 8.76 2.05
N LYS A 89 -12.43 8.87 2.38
CA LYS A 89 -12.95 10.01 3.15
C LYS A 89 -12.28 10.11 4.52
N ALA A 90 -12.09 8.98 5.18
CA ALA A 90 -11.36 8.93 6.44
C ALA A 90 -9.93 9.47 6.29
N PHE A 91 -9.22 9.10 5.22
CA PHE A 91 -7.89 9.62 4.96
C PHE A 91 -7.90 11.13 4.71
N ASP A 92 -8.74 11.60 3.78
CA ASP A 92 -8.80 13.03 3.45
C ASP A 92 -9.10 13.87 4.71
N GLU A 93 -10.04 13.44 5.57
CA GLU A 93 -10.35 14.15 6.82
C GLU A 93 -9.26 14.02 7.89
N LEU A 94 -8.82 12.80 8.20
CA LEU A 94 -7.89 12.55 9.29
C LEU A 94 -6.48 13.06 9.00
N HIS A 95 -6.06 12.99 7.74
CA HIS A 95 -4.79 13.53 7.30
C HIS A 95 -4.77 15.05 7.41
N GLU A 96 -5.76 15.74 6.82
CA GLU A 96 -5.78 17.21 6.79
C GLU A 96 -6.00 17.83 8.17
N ALA A 97 -6.90 17.28 8.98
CA ALA A 97 -7.28 17.88 10.26
C ALA A 97 -6.39 17.48 11.43
N TYR A 98 -5.78 16.29 11.37
CA TYR A 98 -5.05 15.72 12.50
C TYR A 98 -3.63 15.25 12.17
N GLY A 99 -3.20 15.29 10.90
CA GLY A 99 -1.86 14.85 10.51
C GLY A 99 -1.68 13.34 10.56
N VAL A 100 -2.75 12.56 10.42
CA VAL A 100 -2.64 11.09 10.34
C VAL A 100 -1.86 10.70 9.09
N ALA A 101 -0.87 9.84 9.26
CA ALA A 101 0.06 9.45 8.19
C ALA A 101 -0.51 8.33 7.32
N VAL A 102 -1.22 7.37 7.93
CA VAL A 102 -1.80 6.21 7.23
C VAL A 102 -3.19 5.92 7.78
N VAL A 103 -4.14 5.70 6.88
CA VAL A 103 -5.48 5.21 7.20
C VAL A 103 -5.74 3.93 6.42
N ALA A 104 -6.09 2.86 7.12
CA ALA A 104 -6.43 1.58 6.51
C ALA A 104 -7.79 1.07 7.00
N ARG A 105 -8.46 0.27 6.18
CA ARG A 105 -9.65 -0.45 6.60
C ARG A 105 -9.25 -1.52 7.63
N LEU A 106 -9.95 -1.57 8.76
CA LEU A 106 -9.80 -2.66 9.72
C LEU A 106 -10.20 -3.99 9.07
N GLU A 107 -9.28 -4.95 9.07
CA GLU A 107 -9.55 -6.28 8.53
C GLU A 107 -10.23 -7.18 9.58
N GLU A 108 -11.44 -7.63 9.28
CA GLU A 108 -12.16 -8.63 10.07
C GLU A 108 -12.04 -10.00 9.40
N ASP A 109 -11.01 -10.77 9.75
CA ASP A 109 -10.90 -12.14 9.25
C ASP A 109 -11.77 -13.07 10.12
N GLY A 110 -12.96 -13.41 9.61
CA GLY A 110 -14.03 -14.18 10.28
C GLY A 110 -13.68 -15.58 10.83
N ALA A 111 -12.42 -15.96 10.91
CA ALA A 111 -11.94 -17.19 11.55
C ALA A 111 -10.62 -17.01 12.35
N ARG A 112 -9.95 -15.86 12.28
CA ARG A 112 -8.71 -15.58 13.04
C ARG A 112 -8.70 -14.11 13.44
N THR A 113 -8.51 -13.87 14.73
CA THR A 113 -8.32 -12.53 15.29
C THR A 113 -6.99 -11.97 14.79
N VAL A 114 -6.97 -11.37 13.59
CA VAL A 114 -5.93 -10.37 13.31
C VAL A 114 -6.21 -9.24 14.29
N SER A 115 -5.42 -9.14 15.35
CA SER A 115 -5.53 -7.99 16.25
C SER A 115 -5.23 -6.75 15.42
N GLY A 116 -6.01 -5.67 15.53
CA GLY A 116 -5.72 -4.44 14.80
C GLY A 116 -4.27 -3.94 15.00
N LEU A 117 -3.67 -4.20 16.18
CA LEU A 117 -2.25 -3.96 16.43
C LEU A 117 -1.30 -4.76 15.52
N GLY A 118 -1.67 -5.99 15.17
CA GLY A 118 -0.95 -6.83 14.20
C GLY A 118 -1.01 -6.22 12.81
N GLN A 119 -2.19 -5.79 12.38
CA GLN A 119 -2.37 -5.10 11.09
C GLN A 119 -1.55 -3.80 11.03
N VAL A 120 -1.55 -2.98 12.10
CA VAL A 120 -0.69 -1.79 12.17
C VAL A 120 0.78 -2.14 11.99
N ARG A 121 1.27 -3.20 12.66
CA ARG A 121 2.66 -3.64 12.51
C ARG A 121 2.99 -4.06 11.08
N GLU A 122 2.08 -4.76 10.42
CA GLU A 122 2.24 -5.17 9.03
C GLU A 122 2.28 -3.95 8.08
N LEU A 123 1.42 -2.96 8.28
CA LEU A 123 1.44 -1.69 7.54
C LEU A 123 2.78 -0.96 7.72
N VAL A 124 3.26 -0.84 8.95
CA VAL A 124 4.55 -0.21 9.25
C VAL A 124 5.71 -0.98 8.62
N ALA A 125 5.70 -2.31 8.69
CA ALA A 125 6.74 -3.14 8.10
C ALA A 125 6.73 -3.07 6.57
N ALA A 126 5.56 -2.98 5.94
CA ALA A 126 5.43 -2.83 4.50
C ALA A 126 5.99 -1.50 4.00
N ALA A 127 5.77 -0.41 4.74
CA ALA A 127 6.27 0.91 4.35
C ALA A 127 7.75 1.14 4.71
N CYS A 128 8.20 0.65 5.88
CA CYS A 128 9.50 1.00 6.45
C CYS A 128 10.48 -0.17 6.60
N GLY A 129 10.13 -1.36 6.14
CA GLY A 129 10.87 -2.59 6.41
C GLY A 129 10.76 -3.07 7.85
N GLU A 130 11.23 -4.29 8.10
CA GLU A 130 11.21 -4.88 9.44
C GLU A 130 12.19 -4.15 10.38
N PRO A 131 11.81 -3.89 11.64
CA PRO A 131 12.74 -3.33 12.62
C PRO A 131 13.87 -4.33 12.89
N GLY A 132 15.11 -3.97 12.55
CA GLY A 132 16.31 -4.74 12.91
C GLY A 132 17.04 -5.49 11.80
N ARG A 133 16.84 -5.13 10.52
CA ARG A 133 17.69 -5.62 9.41
C ARG A 133 18.41 -4.46 8.74
N GLY A 134 19.43 -3.93 9.43
CA GLY A 134 20.38 -2.93 8.96
C GLY A 134 21.74 -3.17 9.60
#